data_AF-A0A442G5G8-F1
#
_entry.id   AF-A0A442G5G8-F1
#
_cell.length_a   1.000
_cell.length_b   1.000
_cell.length_c   1.000
_cell.angle_alpha   90.00
_cell.angle_beta   90.00
_cell.angle_gamma   90.00
#
_symmetry.space_group_name_H-M   'P 1'
#
loop_
_entity.id
_entity.type
_entity.pdbx_description
1 polymer ?
#
loop_
_entity_poly.entity_id
_entity_poly.type
_entity_poly.pdbx_seq_one_letter_code
_entity_poly.pdbx_strand_id
1 'polypeptide(L)'
;MSRPLPLLQKLIVALSFLMLLAGCTTAAPPESVLAVPAAPQKYAAIVVDASTGKTLFEVNSTAQRYPASLTKMMTLYMLFEAMQSGRVSKETQIPVSDHAASQPPTKLRFRRGETIDVDSAIRAMVVKSANDVAVAVGEYLGGGSEDQFAAMMTAKARQLGMASTSFRNACGLPDDGQVTTARDMAVLGIALEQRFPQHFHYFSESDFMFRGRLVRGHNDMLGRVRGVDGIKTGYIRASGYNIVTSYNADGRHLIAVVMGAQSARQRNDHVEALIQRSLGPMTAAASQPKLMYAGQQPAGSALPGLPPSDSALPGLPASDLPAQ
;
A
#
# COMPACT_ATOMS: atom_id res chain seq x y z
N MET A 1 -8.59 -88.83 8.23
CA MET A 1 -9.54 -89.00 7.11
C MET A 1 -10.23 -87.67 6.83
N SER A 2 -9.63 -86.84 5.97
CA SER A 2 -10.20 -85.55 5.55
C SER A 2 -11.28 -85.79 4.49
N ARG A 3 -12.54 -85.50 4.83
CA ARG A 3 -13.66 -85.59 3.88
C ARG A 3 -13.50 -84.52 2.79
N PRO A 4 -13.47 -84.88 1.50
CA PRO A 4 -13.42 -83.89 0.43
C PRO A 4 -14.70 -83.05 0.43
N LEU A 5 -14.57 -81.73 0.34
CA LEU A 5 -15.70 -80.81 0.19
C LEU A 5 -16.48 -81.15 -1.10
N PRO A 6 -17.82 -81.12 -1.06
CA PRO A 6 -18.68 -81.46 -2.19
C PRO A 6 -18.42 -80.52 -3.37
N LEU A 7 -18.50 -81.05 -4.60
CA LEU A 7 -18.22 -80.35 -5.86
C LEU A 7 -18.93 -78.99 -5.98
N LEU A 8 -20.14 -78.88 -5.41
CA LEU A 8 -20.94 -77.65 -5.38
C LEU A 8 -20.27 -76.52 -4.58
N GLN A 9 -19.56 -76.85 -3.51
CA GLN A 9 -18.89 -75.87 -2.64
C GLN A 9 -17.57 -75.38 -3.26
N LYS A 10 -16.90 -76.23 -4.07
CA LYS A 10 -15.74 -75.81 -4.89
C LYS A 10 -16.15 -74.88 -6.03
N LEU A 11 -17.34 -75.09 -6.61
CA LEU A 11 -17.90 -74.24 -7.66
C LEU A 11 -18.28 -72.85 -7.13
N ILE A 12 -18.86 -72.76 -5.92
CA ILE A 12 -19.21 -71.48 -5.29
C ILE A 12 -17.95 -70.67 -4.94
N VAL A 13 -16.88 -71.32 -4.46
CA VAL A 13 -15.59 -70.65 -4.17
C VAL A 13 -14.89 -70.20 -5.46
N ALA A 14 -14.94 -70.99 -6.54
CA ALA A 14 -14.38 -70.61 -7.83
C ALA A 14 -15.14 -69.43 -8.48
N LEU A 15 -16.46 -69.38 -8.35
CA LEU A 15 -17.28 -68.29 -8.89
C LEU A 15 -17.13 -66.98 -8.10
N SER A 16 -16.89 -67.06 -6.79
CA SER A 16 -16.61 -65.89 -5.95
C SER A 16 -15.19 -65.35 -6.13
N PHE A 17 -14.22 -66.19 -6.53
CA PHE A 17 -12.88 -65.72 -6.93
C PHE A 17 -12.85 -65.10 -8.33
N LEU A 18 -13.72 -65.55 -9.25
CA LEU A 18 -13.82 -65.00 -10.61
C LEU A 18 -14.59 -63.66 -10.66
N MET A 19 -15.49 -63.40 -9.72
CA MET A 19 -16.18 -62.11 -9.56
C MET A 19 -15.32 -61.01 -8.90
N LEU A 20 -14.19 -61.35 -8.27
CA LEU A 20 -13.28 -60.37 -7.68
C LEU A 20 -12.23 -59.81 -8.67
N LEU A 21 -12.10 -60.41 -9.86
CA LEU A 21 -11.11 -60.03 -10.88
C LEU A 21 -11.69 -59.17 -12.03
N ALA A 22 -12.99 -58.84 -11.97
CA ALA A 22 -13.66 -57.93 -12.90
C ALA A 22 -13.86 -56.53 -12.32
N GLY A 23 -13.02 -56.12 -11.36
CA GLY A 23 -12.91 -54.73 -10.92
C GLY A 23 -12.29 -53.90 -12.03
N CYS A 24 -13.14 -53.36 -12.91
CA CYS A 24 -12.79 -52.42 -13.97
C CYS A 24 -11.89 -51.30 -13.43
N THR A 25 -10.58 -51.39 -13.68
CA THR A 25 -9.67 -50.25 -13.61
C THR A 25 -9.97 -49.34 -14.79
N THR A 26 -10.99 -48.48 -14.66
CA THR A 26 -11.08 -47.25 -15.46
C THR A 26 -10.03 -46.29 -14.91
N ALA A 27 -8.76 -46.52 -15.28
CA ALA A 27 -7.74 -45.49 -15.18
C ALA A 27 -8.09 -44.43 -16.23
N ALA A 28 -8.86 -43.42 -15.83
CA ALA A 28 -9.00 -42.21 -16.63
C ALA A 28 -7.59 -41.66 -16.88
N PRO A 29 -7.22 -41.29 -18.12
CA PRO A 29 -5.94 -40.64 -18.34
C PRO A 29 -5.89 -39.38 -17.46
N PRO A 30 -4.76 -39.08 -16.80
CA PRO A 30 -4.63 -37.83 -16.08
C PRO A 30 -4.86 -36.70 -17.09
N GLU A 31 -5.93 -35.93 -16.90
CA GLU A 31 -6.11 -34.69 -17.65
C GLU A 31 -4.86 -33.85 -17.38
N SER A 32 -4.02 -33.69 -18.41
CA SER A 32 -2.94 -32.71 -18.34
C SER A 32 -3.61 -31.35 -18.39
N VAL A 33 -3.96 -30.82 -17.22
CA VAL A 33 -4.35 -29.42 -17.10
C VAL A 33 -3.10 -28.63 -17.47
N LEU A 34 -3.06 -28.12 -18.69
CA LEU A 34 -2.12 -27.07 -19.06
C LEU A 34 -2.49 -25.87 -18.17
N ALA A 35 -1.88 -25.82 -16.99
CA ALA A 35 -1.96 -24.67 -16.12
C ALA A 35 -1.25 -23.53 -16.85
N VAL A 36 -1.99 -22.79 -17.66
CA VAL A 36 -1.58 -21.46 -18.09
C VAL A 36 -1.40 -20.70 -16.77
N PRO A 37 -0.19 -20.26 -16.40
CA PRO A 37 -0.02 -19.50 -15.17
C PRO A 37 -0.95 -18.30 -15.27
N ALA A 38 -1.92 -18.21 -14.34
CA ALA A 38 -2.79 -17.06 -14.24
C ALA A 38 -1.90 -15.82 -14.22
N ALA A 39 -2.23 -14.81 -15.06
CA ALA A 39 -1.44 -13.59 -15.12
C ALA A 39 -1.21 -13.06 -13.71
N PRO A 40 0.01 -12.61 -13.35
CA PRO A 40 0.33 -12.22 -11.98
C PRO A 40 -0.69 -11.18 -11.51
N GLN A 41 -1.50 -11.57 -10.53
CA GLN A 41 -2.60 -10.75 -10.06
C GLN A 41 -2.02 -9.54 -9.30
N LYS A 42 -1.96 -8.38 -9.96
CA LYS A 42 -1.49 -7.12 -9.35
C LYS A 42 -2.44 -6.62 -8.26
N TYR A 43 -3.69 -7.04 -8.30
CA TYR A 43 -4.73 -6.54 -7.42
C TYR A 43 -4.51 -6.93 -5.95
N ALA A 44 -4.61 -5.96 -5.06
CA ALA A 44 -4.66 -6.12 -3.61
C ALA A 44 -5.47 -4.97 -3.00
N ALA A 45 -6.20 -5.25 -1.92
CA ALA A 45 -6.97 -4.24 -1.22
C ALA A 45 -7.12 -4.55 0.27
N ILE A 46 -7.29 -3.52 1.08
CA ILE A 46 -7.63 -3.63 2.50
C ILE A 46 -8.42 -2.40 2.95
N VAL A 47 -9.38 -2.58 3.85
CA VAL A 47 -10.05 -1.50 4.59
C VAL A 47 -9.91 -1.77 6.07
N VAL A 48 -9.47 -0.76 6.82
CA VAL A 48 -9.23 -0.85 8.26
C VAL A 48 -9.96 0.29 8.96
N ASP A 49 -10.57 -0.01 10.10
CA ASP A 49 -11.01 1.00 11.07
C ASP A 49 -9.77 1.59 11.76
N ALA A 50 -9.46 2.85 11.47
CA ALA A 50 -8.22 3.48 11.89
C ALA A 50 -8.14 3.71 13.41
N SER A 51 -9.29 3.82 14.09
CA SER A 51 -9.37 4.01 15.54
C SER A 51 -9.05 2.73 16.32
N THR A 52 -9.44 1.57 15.77
CA THR A 52 -9.32 0.27 16.45
C THR A 52 -8.26 -0.65 15.86
N GLY A 53 -7.78 -0.36 14.65
CA GLY A 53 -6.90 -1.25 13.87
C GLY A 53 -7.61 -2.49 13.32
N LYS A 54 -8.94 -2.58 13.44
CA LYS A 54 -9.72 -3.72 12.98
C LYS A 54 -9.82 -3.74 11.46
N THR A 55 -9.39 -4.83 10.83
CA THR A 55 -9.60 -5.07 9.40
C THR A 55 -11.08 -5.33 9.12
N LEU A 56 -11.68 -4.50 8.25
CA LEU A 56 -13.08 -4.60 7.83
C LEU A 56 -13.23 -5.37 6.51
N PHE A 57 -12.20 -5.31 5.67
CA PHE A 57 -12.12 -6.00 4.39
C PHE A 57 -10.65 -6.22 4.01
N GLU A 58 -10.31 -7.34 3.39
CA GLU A 58 -9.00 -7.52 2.75
C GLU A 58 -9.05 -8.56 1.62
N VAL A 59 -8.23 -8.34 0.59
CA VAL A 59 -7.94 -9.28 -0.51
C VAL A 59 -6.48 -9.13 -0.90
N ASN A 60 -5.73 -10.24 -0.91
CA ASN A 60 -4.29 -10.25 -1.22
C ASN A 60 -3.48 -9.20 -0.44
N SER A 61 -3.92 -8.83 0.76
CA SER A 61 -3.41 -7.65 1.47
C SER A 61 -1.95 -7.77 1.89
N THR A 62 -1.45 -8.99 2.07
CA THR A 62 -0.06 -9.33 2.42
C THR A 62 0.81 -9.67 1.21
N ALA A 63 0.23 -9.71 0.00
CA ALA A 63 1.00 -10.03 -1.20
C ALA A 63 1.89 -8.84 -1.60
N GLN A 64 3.13 -9.12 -1.99
CA GLN A 64 4.10 -8.08 -2.36
C GLN A 64 3.67 -7.34 -3.63
N ARG A 65 3.83 -6.02 -3.61
CA ARG A 65 3.51 -5.08 -4.70
C ARG A 65 4.57 -3.99 -4.76
N TYR A 66 4.78 -3.44 -5.95
CA TYR A 66 5.53 -2.19 -6.09
C TYR A 66 4.69 -1.01 -5.57
N PRO A 67 5.21 -0.18 -4.65
CA PRO A 67 4.44 0.93 -4.04
C PRO A 67 4.15 2.07 -5.01
N ALA A 68 4.98 2.27 -6.03
CA ALA A 68 4.99 3.51 -6.83
C ALA A 68 5.06 4.75 -5.90
N SER A 69 4.46 5.87 -6.29
CA SER A 69 4.42 7.11 -5.49
C SER A 69 3.76 7.00 -4.12
N LEU A 70 3.16 5.87 -3.73
CA LEU A 70 2.77 5.65 -2.32
C LEU A 70 3.98 5.73 -1.39
N THR A 71 5.18 5.42 -1.91
CA THR A 71 6.47 5.60 -1.22
C THR A 71 6.64 6.97 -0.57
N LYS A 72 6.13 8.03 -1.22
CA LYS A 72 6.22 9.40 -0.69
C LYS A 72 5.46 9.60 0.64
N MET A 73 4.54 8.70 0.99
CA MET A 73 3.93 8.70 2.33
C MET A 73 4.98 8.48 3.42
N MET A 74 5.98 7.61 3.19
CA MET A 74 7.07 7.39 4.15
C MET A 74 8.03 8.59 4.17
N THR A 75 8.31 9.18 3.00
CA THR A 75 9.11 10.41 2.91
C THR A 75 8.46 11.56 3.69
N LEU A 76 7.15 11.74 3.55
CA LEU A 76 6.36 12.70 4.31
C LEU A 76 6.31 12.37 5.81
N TYR A 77 6.14 11.09 6.16
CA TYR A 77 6.16 10.63 7.55
C TYR A 77 7.46 11.06 8.25
N MET A 78 8.61 10.77 7.63
CA MET A 78 9.92 11.13 8.20
C MET A 78 10.18 12.64 8.17
N LEU A 79 9.66 13.37 7.17
CA LEU A 79 9.72 14.83 7.18
C LEU A 79 8.90 15.41 8.34
N PHE A 80 7.71 14.87 8.62
CA PHE A 80 6.91 15.28 9.77
C PHE A 80 7.57 14.91 11.11
N GLU A 81 8.27 13.78 11.22
CA GLU A 81 9.11 13.49 12.39
C GLU A 81 10.23 14.53 12.57
N ALA A 82 10.88 14.93 11.48
CA ALA A 82 11.92 15.97 11.52
C ALA A 82 11.34 17.33 11.96
N MET A 83 10.12 17.67 11.53
CA MET A 83 9.41 18.87 11.98
C MET A 83 9.01 18.78 13.46
N GLN A 84 8.42 17.67 13.90
CA GLN A 84 7.99 17.47 15.29
C GLN A 84 9.16 17.48 16.27
N SER A 85 10.33 16.99 15.84
CA SER A 85 11.56 17.04 16.64
C SER A 85 12.31 18.38 16.56
N GLY A 86 11.78 19.37 15.84
CA GLY A 86 12.38 20.70 15.71
C GLY A 86 13.64 20.77 14.84
N ARG A 87 13.96 19.71 14.10
CA ARG A 87 15.15 19.69 13.22
C ARG A 87 14.95 20.49 11.94
N VAL A 88 13.71 20.62 11.50
CA VAL A 88 13.31 21.51 10.39
C VAL A 88 12.04 22.25 10.77
N SER A 89 11.91 23.47 10.27
CA SER A 89 10.67 24.24 10.29
C SER A 89 10.05 24.28 8.89
N LYS A 90 8.85 24.85 8.76
CA LYS A 90 8.19 25.06 7.46
C LYS A 90 9.02 25.92 6.51
N GLU A 91 9.81 26.85 7.05
CA GLU A 91 10.61 27.83 6.33
C GLU A 91 12.00 27.30 5.93
N THR A 92 12.40 26.16 6.51
CA THR A 92 13.71 25.55 6.25
C THR A 92 13.89 25.30 4.76
N GLN A 93 14.99 25.80 4.21
CA GLN A 93 15.31 25.70 2.79
C GLN A 93 16.01 24.37 2.50
N ILE A 94 15.38 23.54 1.69
CA ILE A 94 15.94 22.28 1.19
C ILE A 94 16.60 22.56 -0.17
N PRO A 95 17.93 22.36 -0.30
CA PRO A 95 18.61 22.48 -1.58
C PRO A 95 18.25 21.34 -2.52
N VAL A 96 18.11 21.65 -3.80
CA VAL A 96 17.89 20.66 -4.86
C VAL A 96 19.22 20.31 -5.53
N SER A 97 19.61 19.05 -5.42
CA SER A 97 20.81 18.51 -6.07
C SER A 97 20.61 18.31 -7.59
N ASP A 98 21.68 17.99 -8.30
CA ASP A 98 21.59 17.54 -9.70
C ASP A 98 20.76 16.26 -9.82
N HIS A 99 20.97 15.32 -8.91
CA HIS A 99 20.26 14.03 -8.89
C HIS A 99 18.76 14.25 -8.72
N ALA A 100 18.36 15.06 -7.75
CA ALA A 100 16.97 15.45 -7.53
C ALA A 100 16.36 16.16 -8.76
N ALA A 101 17.06 17.16 -9.32
CA ALA A 101 16.59 17.89 -10.51
C ALA A 101 16.44 16.99 -11.74
N SER A 102 17.30 15.97 -11.89
CA SER A 102 17.34 15.05 -13.03
C SER A 102 16.17 14.06 -13.05
N GLN A 103 15.50 13.82 -11.93
CA GLN A 103 14.45 12.81 -11.81
C GLN A 103 13.36 12.96 -12.88
N PRO A 104 12.78 11.86 -13.40
CA PRO A 104 11.68 11.93 -14.36
C PRO A 104 10.41 12.54 -13.72
N PRO A 105 9.52 13.16 -14.50
CA PRO A 105 8.23 13.65 -14.01
C PRO A 105 7.32 12.51 -13.51
N THR A 106 6.33 12.76 -12.65
CA THR A 106 5.78 14.06 -12.19
C THR A 106 6.76 14.83 -11.31
N LYS A 107 7.00 16.13 -11.60
CA LYS A 107 7.99 16.97 -10.92
C LYS A 107 7.69 18.47 -11.04
N LEU A 108 8.33 19.31 -10.23
CA LEU A 108 8.20 20.78 -10.30
C LEU A 108 9.22 21.45 -11.23
N ARG A 109 10.23 20.69 -11.69
CA ARG A 109 11.27 21.11 -12.64
C ARG A 109 12.25 22.12 -12.06
N PHE A 110 12.69 21.86 -10.83
CA PHE A 110 13.81 22.58 -10.25
C PHE A 110 15.09 22.39 -11.06
N ARG A 111 15.97 23.39 -11.00
CA ARG A 111 17.36 23.35 -11.43
C ARG A 111 18.25 23.07 -10.21
N ARG A 112 19.45 22.52 -10.46
CA ARG A 112 20.49 22.37 -9.44
C ARG A 112 20.74 23.69 -8.70
N GLY A 113 20.85 23.61 -7.38
CA GLY A 113 21.21 24.74 -6.52
C GLY A 113 20.04 25.67 -6.20
N GLU A 114 18.87 25.47 -6.80
CA GLU A 114 17.64 26.08 -6.28
C GLU A 114 17.26 25.44 -4.94
N THR A 115 16.45 26.15 -4.15
CA THR A 115 15.89 25.66 -2.90
C THR A 115 14.37 25.63 -2.92
N ILE A 116 13.79 24.83 -2.04
CA ILE A 116 12.37 24.78 -1.73
C ILE A 116 12.19 24.80 -0.20
N ASP A 117 11.26 25.61 0.31
CA ASP A 117 10.89 25.55 1.72
C ASP A 117 10.11 24.26 2.04
N VAL A 118 10.15 23.81 3.29
CA VAL A 118 9.50 22.57 3.73
C VAL A 118 7.98 22.59 3.50
N ASP A 119 7.28 23.71 3.71
CA ASP A 119 5.82 23.81 3.47
C ASP A 119 5.49 23.55 1.99
N SER A 120 6.18 24.24 1.09
CA SER A 120 6.08 24.02 -0.35
C SER A 120 6.48 22.60 -0.73
N ALA A 121 7.49 22.01 -0.09
CA ALA A 121 7.93 20.65 -0.36
C ALA A 121 6.87 19.60 0.00
N ILE A 122 6.20 19.77 1.15
CA ILE A 122 5.08 18.93 1.56
C ILE A 122 3.97 19.01 0.51
N ARG A 123 3.51 20.23 0.17
CA ARG A 123 2.45 20.44 -0.84
C ARG A 123 2.83 19.85 -2.19
N ALA A 124 4.08 20.02 -2.63
CA ALA A 124 4.57 19.47 -3.89
C ALA A 124 4.54 17.93 -3.94
N MET A 125 4.90 17.27 -2.83
CA MET A 125 4.84 15.81 -2.73
C MET A 125 3.41 15.28 -2.60
N VAL A 126 2.55 15.99 -1.87
CA VAL A 126 1.15 15.58 -1.65
C VAL A 126 0.31 15.82 -2.90
N VAL A 127 0.25 17.08 -3.35
CA VAL A 127 -0.60 17.51 -4.46
C VAL A 127 -0.02 17.00 -5.79
N LYS A 128 1.20 17.42 -6.13
CA LYS A 128 1.77 17.14 -7.46
C LYS A 128 2.44 15.77 -7.54
N SER A 129 2.73 15.13 -6.40
CA SER A 129 3.54 13.93 -6.35
C SER A 129 4.93 14.12 -6.97
N ALA A 130 5.54 15.29 -6.75
CA ALA A 130 6.79 15.72 -7.37
C ALA A 130 7.97 14.82 -6.95
N ASN A 131 8.64 14.20 -7.94
CA ASN A 131 9.78 13.30 -7.73
C ASN A 131 11.05 14.06 -7.35
N ASP A 132 11.32 15.17 -8.04
CA ASP A 132 12.48 16.03 -7.75
C ASP A 132 12.46 16.52 -6.30
N VAL A 133 11.30 16.95 -5.81
CA VAL A 133 11.14 17.37 -4.41
C VAL A 133 11.30 16.21 -3.44
N ALA A 134 10.71 15.04 -3.72
CA ALA A 134 10.84 13.89 -2.83
C ALA A 134 12.29 13.41 -2.70
N VAL A 135 13.05 13.41 -3.79
CA VAL A 135 14.48 13.09 -3.76
C VAL A 135 15.25 14.17 -3.00
N ALA A 136 15.00 15.46 -3.24
CA ALA A 136 15.68 16.53 -2.51
C ALA A 136 15.42 16.47 -0.99
N VAL A 137 14.17 16.20 -0.58
CA VAL A 137 13.82 15.96 0.83
C VAL A 137 14.52 14.72 1.37
N GLY A 138 14.54 13.63 0.60
CA GLY A 138 15.21 12.40 0.99
C GLY A 138 16.71 12.59 1.18
N GLU A 139 17.40 13.21 0.22
CA GLU A 139 18.81 13.58 0.34
C GLU A 139 19.05 14.46 1.56
N TYR A 140 18.24 15.50 1.75
CA TYR A 140 18.37 16.41 2.89
C TYR A 140 18.25 15.67 4.22
N LEU A 141 17.25 14.80 4.37
CA LEU A 141 17.04 14.03 5.60
C LEU A 141 18.04 12.86 5.77
N GLY A 142 18.61 12.38 4.67
CA GLY A 142 19.62 11.32 4.62
C GLY A 142 21.06 11.83 4.69
N GLY A 143 21.30 13.07 5.12
CA GLY A 143 22.67 13.61 5.24
C GLY A 143 23.38 13.82 3.91
N GLY A 144 22.62 14.08 2.85
CA GLY A 144 23.10 14.28 1.48
C GLY A 144 23.03 13.03 0.58
N SER A 145 22.50 11.91 1.08
CA SER A 145 22.40 10.65 0.33
C SER A 145 20.97 10.10 0.30
N GLU A 146 20.42 9.93 -0.91
CA GLU A 146 19.11 9.26 -1.08
C GLU A 146 19.19 7.78 -0.67
N ASP A 147 20.29 7.08 -0.96
CA ASP A 147 20.45 5.67 -0.59
C ASP A 147 20.44 5.49 0.93
N GLN A 148 21.12 6.37 1.67
CA GLN A 148 21.07 6.40 3.12
C GLN A 148 19.64 6.65 3.61
N PHE A 149 18.95 7.61 2.99
CA PHE A 149 17.55 7.87 3.32
C PHE A 149 16.65 6.66 3.05
N ALA A 150 16.81 5.95 1.93
CA ALA A 150 16.05 4.75 1.61
C ALA A 150 16.28 3.62 2.64
N ALA A 151 17.50 3.47 3.15
CA ALA A 151 17.80 2.56 4.25
C ALA A 151 17.08 3.00 5.55
N MET A 152 17.08 4.30 5.86
CA MET A 152 16.35 4.85 7.00
C MET A 152 14.82 4.65 6.86
N MET A 153 14.26 4.86 5.67
CA MET A 153 12.85 4.60 5.37
C MET A 153 12.49 3.14 5.62
N THR A 154 13.35 2.20 5.19
CA THR A 154 13.13 0.76 5.42
C THR A 154 13.21 0.40 6.90
N ALA A 155 14.18 0.97 7.63
CA ALA A 155 14.28 0.80 9.07
C ALA A 155 13.04 1.36 9.79
N LYS A 156 12.57 2.54 9.39
CA LYS A 156 11.33 3.15 9.93
C LYS A 156 10.11 2.29 9.61
N ALA A 157 10.01 1.74 8.40
CA ALA A 157 8.94 0.81 8.04
C ALA A 157 8.91 -0.40 9.01
N ARG A 158 10.07 -1.00 9.29
CA ARG A 158 10.18 -2.11 10.27
C ARG A 158 9.76 -1.67 11.67
N GLN A 159 10.18 -0.49 12.12
CA GLN A 159 9.75 0.07 13.40
C GLN A 159 8.23 0.23 13.46
N LEU A 160 7.57 0.68 12.38
CA LEU A 160 6.11 0.82 12.34
C LEU A 160 5.36 -0.53 12.23
N GLY A 161 6.06 -1.66 12.15
CA GLY A 161 5.44 -2.98 11.95
C GLY A 161 5.13 -3.31 10.48
N MET A 162 5.60 -2.51 9.53
CA MET A 162 5.50 -2.79 8.09
C MET A 162 6.55 -3.83 7.67
N ALA A 163 6.39 -5.07 8.13
CA ALA A 163 7.42 -6.11 8.03
C ALA A 163 7.73 -6.58 6.59
N SER A 164 6.83 -6.31 5.63
CA SER A 164 6.95 -6.74 4.23
C SER A 164 7.30 -5.61 3.26
N THR A 165 7.73 -4.45 3.78
CA THR A 165 8.11 -3.27 2.98
C THR A 165 9.61 -3.09 2.86
N SER A 166 10.14 -2.77 1.69
CA SER A 166 11.52 -2.30 1.50
C SER A 166 11.48 -1.10 0.58
N PHE A 167 12.09 0.01 0.99
CA PHE A 167 12.24 1.21 0.17
C PHE A 167 13.64 1.27 -0.43
N ARG A 168 13.73 1.81 -1.65
CA ARG A 168 15.00 1.96 -2.39
C ARG A 168 15.25 3.37 -2.88
N ASN A 169 14.24 4.22 -2.83
CA ASN A 169 14.33 5.64 -3.14
C ASN A 169 13.20 6.40 -2.43
N ALA A 170 13.30 7.73 -2.38
CA ALA A 170 12.37 8.59 -1.66
C ALA A 170 11.06 8.84 -2.43
N CYS A 171 11.04 8.56 -3.74
CA CYS A 171 9.97 9.00 -4.63
C CYS A 171 9.08 7.86 -5.14
N GLY A 172 9.49 6.61 -5.04
CA GLY A 172 8.75 5.46 -5.55
C GLY A 172 8.94 5.19 -7.03
N LEU A 173 10.03 5.68 -7.63
CA LEU A 173 10.42 5.30 -9.00
C LEU A 173 10.82 3.81 -9.05
N PRO A 174 10.73 3.16 -10.23
CA PRO A 174 10.95 1.72 -10.34
C PRO A 174 12.32 1.27 -9.83
N ASP A 175 12.30 0.26 -8.97
CA ASP A 175 13.45 -0.47 -8.46
C ASP A 175 12.95 -1.87 -8.05
N ASP A 176 13.64 -2.93 -8.47
CA ASP A 176 13.21 -4.32 -8.23
C ASP A 176 13.30 -4.73 -6.75
N GLY A 177 14.16 -4.06 -5.98
CA GLY A 177 14.28 -4.23 -4.54
C GLY A 177 13.28 -3.41 -3.72
N GLN A 178 12.40 -2.63 -4.37
CA GLN A 178 11.41 -1.78 -3.71
C GLN A 178 10.03 -2.44 -3.69
N VAL A 179 9.58 -2.86 -2.51
CA VAL A 179 8.34 -3.62 -2.35
C VAL A 179 7.55 -3.15 -1.13
N THR A 180 6.25 -3.39 -1.14
CA THR A 180 5.34 -3.20 0.00
C THR A 180 4.18 -4.17 -0.09
N THR A 181 3.27 -4.12 0.87
CA THR A 181 1.95 -4.77 0.80
C THR A 181 0.84 -3.74 1.00
N ALA A 182 -0.41 -4.10 0.67
CA ALA A 182 -1.55 -3.23 0.96
C ALA A 182 -1.77 -3.07 2.47
N ARG A 183 -1.51 -4.14 3.24
CA ARG A 183 -1.53 -4.15 4.71
C ARG A 183 -0.52 -3.15 5.29
N ASP A 184 0.72 -3.18 4.81
CA ASP A 184 1.77 -2.27 5.29
C ASP A 184 1.47 -0.80 4.92
N MET A 185 0.89 -0.56 3.73
CA MET A 185 0.45 0.78 3.35
C MET A 185 -0.72 1.29 4.20
N ALA A 186 -1.60 0.39 4.68
CA ALA A 186 -2.64 0.76 5.64
C ALA A 186 -2.04 1.15 7.00
N VAL A 187 -1.05 0.40 7.49
CA VAL A 187 -0.29 0.75 8.70
C VAL A 187 0.32 2.14 8.58
N LEU A 188 0.97 2.45 7.44
CA LEU A 188 1.56 3.77 7.21
C LEU A 188 0.51 4.89 7.15
N GLY A 189 -0.66 4.63 6.55
CA GLY A 189 -1.77 5.57 6.52
C GLY A 189 -2.28 5.92 7.92
N ILE A 190 -2.49 4.89 8.77
CA ILE A 190 -2.88 5.08 10.17
C ILE A 190 -1.78 5.82 10.94
N ALA A 191 -0.51 5.49 10.70
CA ALA A 191 0.62 6.14 11.36
C ALA A 191 0.68 7.64 11.04
N LEU A 192 0.45 8.04 9.78
CA LEU A 192 0.39 9.45 9.40
C LEU A 192 -0.76 10.19 10.10
N GLU A 193 -1.95 9.61 10.12
CA GLU A 193 -3.14 10.22 10.75
C GLU A 193 -2.96 10.38 12.26
N GLN A 194 -2.51 9.31 12.95
CA GLN A 194 -2.43 9.30 14.41
C GLN A 194 -1.22 10.05 14.96
N ARG A 195 -0.07 10.05 14.26
CA ARG A 195 1.17 10.70 14.74
C ARG A 195 1.26 12.17 14.35
N PHE A 196 0.67 12.54 13.22
CA PHE A 196 0.76 13.90 12.67
C PHE A 196 -0.60 14.50 12.30
N PRO A 197 -1.63 14.44 13.18
CA PRO A 197 -2.94 15.00 12.89
C PRO A 197 -2.86 16.50 12.54
N GLN A 198 -1.92 17.24 13.13
CA GLN A 198 -1.68 18.66 12.83
C GLN A 198 -1.21 18.92 11.39
N HIS A 199 -0.62 17.94 10.71
CA HIS A 199 -0.15 18.04 9.32
C HIS A 199 -1.09 17.36 8.33
N PHE A 200 -2.13 16.65 8.81
CA PHE A 200 -2.98 15.85 7.92
C PHE A 200 -3.76 16.71 6.91
N HIS A 201 -4.02 17.99 7.24
CA HIS A 201 -4.69 18.94 6.36
C HIS A 201 -4.03 19.07 4.97
N TYR A 202 -2.70 18.88 4.84
CA TYR A 202 -2.04 18.92 3.53
C TYR A 202 -2.61 17.86 2.57
N PHE A 203 -2.98 16.67 3.06
CA PHE A 203 -3.50 15.57 2.24
C PHE A 203 -4.88 15.85 1.64
N SER A 204 -5.59 16.83 2.19
CA SER A 204 -6.89 17.30 1.68
C SER A 204 -6.76 18.37 0.60
N GLU A 205 -5.56 18.82 0.26
CA GLU A 205 -5.35 19.88 -0.72
C GLU A 205 -5.45 19.34 -2.17
N SER A 206 -6.32 19.94 -2.98
CA SER A 206 -6.47 19.63 -4.40
C SER A 206 -5.44 20.35 -5.27
N ASP A 207 -4.93 21.49 -4.80
CA ASP A 207 -4.04 22.38 -5.52
C ASP A 207 -3.28 23.30 -4.56
N PHE A 208 -2.20 23.90 -5.06
CA PHE A 208 -1.46 24.94 -4.35
C PHE A 208 -0.79 25.90 -5.34
N MET A 209 -0.48 27.10 -4.87
CA MET A 209 0.29 28.08 -5.64
C MET A 209 1.79 27.86 -5.46
N PHE A 210 2.52 27.73 -6.56
CA PHE A 210 3.97 27.62 -6.56
C PHE A 210 4.58 28.52 -7.62
N ARG A 211 5.46 29.45 -7.22
CA ARG A 211 6.12 30.43 -8.10
C ARG A 211 5.13 31.14 -9.05
N GLY A 212 4.01 31.59 -8.50
CA GLY A 212 2.95 32.30 -9.25
C GLY A 212 2.10 31.41 -10.17
N ARG A 213 2.23 30.08 -10.10
CA ARG A 213 1.45 29.13 -10.92
C ARG A 213 0.62 28.21 -10.03
N LEU A 214 -0.62 27.98 -10.44
CA LEU A 214 -1.49 26.99 -9.80
C LEU A 214 -1.06 25.57 -10.20
N VAL A 215 -0.66 24.78 -9.20
CA VAL A 215 -0.30 23.37 -9.37
C VAL A 215 -1.46 22.51 -8.88
N ARG A 216 -2.03 21.72 -9.78
CA ARG A 216 -3.16 20.82 -9.48
C ARG A 216 -2.70 19.40 -9.20
N GLY A 217 -3.42 18.74 -8.29
CA GLY A 217 -3.17 17.37 -7.87
C GLY A 217 -3.81 16.31 -8.75
N HIS A 218 -3.69 15.06 -8.28
CA HIS A 218 -4.12 13.86 -8.99
C HIS A 218 -5.06 12.97 -8.15
N ASN A 219 -5.47 13.43 -6.97
CA ASN A 219 -6.33 12.67 -6.07
C ASN A 219 -7.81 13.00 -6.28
N ASP A 220 -8.41 12.43 -7.33
CA ASP A 220 -9.84 12.65 -7.65
C ASP A 220 -10.80 12.00 -6.64
N MET A 221 -10.30 11.37 -5.57
CA MET A 221 -11.15 10.94 -4.46
C MET A 221 -11.54 12.11 -3.55
N LEU A 222 -10.72 13.17 -3.49
CA LEU A 222 -11.06 14.40 -2.77
C LEU A 222 -12.30 15.03 -3.40
N GLY A 223 -13.32 15.28 -2.59
CA GLY A 223 -14.61 15.82 -3.04
C GLY A 223 -15.53 14.82 -3.74
N ARG A 224 -15.04 13.63 -4.13
CA ARG A 224 -15.87 12.58 -4.72
C ARG A 224 -16.71 11.83 -3.68
N VAL A 225 -16.12 11.53 -2.54
CA VAL A 225 -16.80 10.88 -1.40
C VAL A 225 -16.73 11.84 -0.21
N ARG A 226 -17.88 12.23 0.34
CA ARG A 226 -17.92 13.08 1.56
C ARG A 226 -17.18 12.37 2.69
N GLY A 227 -16.27 13.07 3.35
CA GLY A 227 -15.45 12.52 4.44
C GLY A 227 -14.09 12.00 3.99
N VAL A 228 -13.81 11.91 2.69
CA VAL A 228 -12.44 11.60 2.22
C VAL A 228 -11.55 12.83 2.33
N ASP A 229 -10.41 12.68 3.01
CA ASP A 229 -9.45 13.73 3.36
C ASP A 229 -7.99 13.35 3.05
N GLY A 230 -7.77 12.33 2.20
CA GLY A 230 -6.42 11.90 1.83
C GLY A 230 -6.37 10.57 1.07
N ILE A 231 -5.24 9.86 1.01
CA ILE A 231 -3.89 10.33 1.39
C ILE A 231 -3.05 10.46 0.13
N LYS A 232 -2.86 9.38 -0.63
CA LYS A 232 -1.89 9.37 -1.74
C LYS A 232 -2.23 8.38 -2.83
N THR A 233 -2.05 8.81 -4.07
CA THR A 233 -2.11 7.97 -5.28
C THR A 233 -0.71 7.56 -5.75
N GLY A 234 -0.62 6.44 -6.48
CA GLY A 234 0.61 5.99 -7.14
C GLY A 234 0.34 5.21 -8.43
N TYR A 235 1.27 5.30 -9.39
CA TYR A 235 1.21 4.53 -10.63
C TYR A 235 2.62 4.30 -11.18
N ILE A 236 2.92 3.05 -11.52
CA ILE A 236 3.93 2.66 -12.49
C ILE A 236 3.37 1.49 -13.31
N ARG A 237 3.96 1.21 -14.49
CA ARG A 237 3.48 0.09 -15.34
C ARG A 237 3.51 -1.26 -14.60
N ALA A 238 4.52 -1.48 -13.77
CA ALA A 238 4.69 -2.72 -13.01
C ALA A 238 3.58 -2.91 -11.96
N SER A 239 3.19 -1.86 -11.24
CA SER A 239 2.16 -1.93 -10.18
C SER A 239 0.75 -1.75 -10.67
N GLY A 240 0.50 -1.05 -11.77
CA GLY A 240 -0.83 -0.51 -12.08
C GLY A 240 -1.16 0.71 -11.21
N TYR A 241 -2.45 1.05 -11.11
CA TYR A 241 -2.94 2.22 -10.38
C TYR A 241 -3.22 1.87 -8.92
N ASN A 242 -2.61 2.63 -8.01
CA ASN A 242 -2.66 2.43 -6.56
C ASN A 242 -3.18 3.69 -5.85
N ILE A 243 -3.74 3.52 -4.65
CA ILE A 243 -4.16 4.60 -3.75
C ILE A 243 -4.23 4.10 -2.30
N VAL A 244 -3.86 4.96 -1.36
CA VAL A 244 -4.27 4.91 0.03
C VAL A 244 -5.20 6.11 0.27
N THR A 245 -6.38 5.84 0.80
CA THR A 245 -7.42 6.82 1.07
C THR A 245 -7.77 6.81 2.54
N SER A 246 -7.82 8.01 3.12
CA SER A 246 -8.40 8.24 4.45
C SER A 246 -9.84 8.70 4.29
N TYR A 247 -10.69 8.20 5.18
CA TYR A 247 -12.06 8.65 5.37
C TYR A 247 -12.26 8.96 6.84
N ASN A 248 -12.69 10.18 7.14
CA ASN A 248 -12.97 10.65 8.48
C ASN A 248 -14.25 11.50 8.47
N ALA A 249 -15.37 10.88 8.80
CA ALA A 249 -16.66 11.55 8.94
C ALA A 249 -17.64 10.72 9.77
N ASP A 250 -18.64 11.38 10.36
CA ASP A 250 -19.76 10.75 11.07
C ASP A 250 -19.32 9.77 12.17
N GLY A 251 -18.20 10.06 12.85
CA GLY A 251 -17.62 9.20 13.88
C GLY A 251 -16.96 7.91 13.37
N ARG A 252 -16.71 7.80 12.06
CA ARG A 252 -16.01 6.68 11.43
C ARG A 252 -14.68 7.16 10.83
N HIS A 253 -13.61 6.46 11.19
CA HIS A 253 -12.27 6.70 10.66
C HIS A 253 -11.81 5.42 9.94
N LEU A 254 -11.59 5.50 8.63
CA LEU A 254 -11.21 4.36 7.81
C LEU A 254 -9.95 4.68 7.00
N ILE A 255 -9.05 3.70 6.91
CA ILE A 255 -8.01 3.67 5.89
C ILE A 255 -8.36 2.59 4.85
N ALA A 256 -8.54 3.00 3.61
CA ALA A 256 -8.79 2.12 2.47
C ALA A 256 -7.59 2.13 1.51
N VAL A 257 -7.08 0.95 1.17
CA VAL A 257 -5.96 0.79 0.25
C VAL A 257 -6.40 -0.06 -0.92
N VAL A 258 -6.08 0.39 -2.14
CA VAL A 258 -6.27 -0.37 -3.38
C VAL A 258 -5.00 -0.28 -4.19
N MET A 259 -4.47 -1.43 -4.60
CA MET A 259 -3.28 -1.55 -5.44
C MET A 259 -3.60 -2.42 -6.65
N GLY A 260 -2.96 -2.13 -7.79
CA GLY A 260 -3.08 -3.00 -8.97
C GLY A 260 -4.32 -2.82 -9.83
N ALA A 261 -5.00 -1.68 -9.75
CA ALA A 261 -6.11 -1.39 -10.67
C ALA A 261 -5.58 -1.10 -12.09
N GLN A 262 -6.42 -1.35 -13.10
CA GLN A 262 -6.06 -1.18 -14.50
C GLN A 262 -6.17 0.28 -14.98
N SER A 263 -6.98 1.09 -14.29
CA SER A 263 -7.14 2.53 -14.57
C SER A 263 -7.38 3.32 -13.29
N ALA A 264 -7.12 4.63 -13.33
CA ALA A 264 -7.44 5.55 -12.24
C ALA A 264 -8.94 5.56 -11.91
N ARG A 265 -9.81 5.47 -12.94
CA ARG A 265 -11.26 5.38 -12.75
C ARG A 265 -11.65 4.11 -11.99
N GLN A 266 -11.18 2.94 -12.45
CA GLN A 266 -11.47 1.66 -11.78
C GLN A 266 -10.98 1.66 -10.34
N ARG A 267 -9.79 2.21 -10.09
CA ARG A 267 -9.23 2.37 -8.74
C ARG A 267 -10.18 3.18 -7.84
N ASN A 268 -10.62 4.35 -8.31
CA ASN A 268 -11.48 5.25 -7.54
C ASN A 268 -12.87 4.65 -7.32
N ASP A 269 -13.48 4.07 -8.35
CA ASP A 269 -14.76 3.36 -8.26
C ASP A 269 -14.69 2.23 -7.21
N HIS A 270 -13.54 1.54 -7.13
CA HIS A 270 -13.35 0.47 -6.16
C HIS A 270 -13.19 0.96 -4.72
N VAL A 271 -12.40 2.03 -4.50
CA VAL A 271 -12.28 2.64 -3.16
C VAL A 271 -13.63 3.12 -2.67
N GLU A 272 -14.40 3.80 -3.51
CA GLU A 272 -15.74 4.28 -3.17
C GLU A 272 -16.67 3.13 -2.75
N ALA A 273 -16.70 2.04 -3.52
CA ALA A 273 -17.49 0.86 -3.19
C ALA A 273 -17.06 0.20 -1.86
N LEU A 274 -15.76 0.17 -1.58
CA LEU A 274 -15.21 -0.37 -0.33
C LEU A 274 -15.57 0.49 0.88
N ILE A 275 -15.51 1.82 0.76
CA ILE A 275 -15.92 2.75 1.81
C ILE A 275 -17.43 2.57 2.07
N GLN A 276 -18.27 2.62 1.03
CA GLN A 276 -19.72 2.45 1.17
C GLN A 276 -20.09 1.12 1.84
N ARG A 277 -19.45 0.01 1.43
CA ARG A 277 -19.62 -1.31 2.07
C ARG A 277 -19.25 -1.29 3.55
N SER A 278 -18.20 -0.57 3.92
CA SER A 278 -17.70 -0.51 5.30
C SER A 278 -18.53 0.40 6.20
N LEU A 279 -19.25 1.36 5.61
CA LEU A 279 -20.15 2.27 6.31
C LEU A 279 -21.58 1.71 6.47
N GLY A 280 -22.03 0.81 5.59
CA GLY A 280 -23.37 0.23 5.64
C GLY A 280 -23.66 -0.54 6.94
N PRO A 281 -24.94 -0.64 7.36
CA PRO A 281 -25.33 -1.43 8.54
C PRO A 281 -24.89 -2.89 8.36
N MET A 282 -24.34 -3.52 9.41
CA MET A 282 -23.90 -4.93 9.41
C MET A 282 -25.02 -5.95 9.09
N THR A 283 -26.25 -5.48 8.86
CA THR A 283 -27.43 -6.25 8.50
C THR A 283 -28.12 -5.62 7.30
N ALA A 284 -27.85 -6.14 6.10
CA ALA A 284 -28.82 -6.37 5.03
C ALA A 284 -28.10 -6.54 3.68
N ALA A 285 -28.58 -7.51 2.92
CA ALA A 285 -28.25 -7.76 1.53
C ALA A 285 -28.70 -6.61 0.61
N ALA A 286 -28.11 -5.42 0.75
CA ALA A 286 -28.15 -4.39 -0.27
C ALA A 286 -27.14 -4.77 -1.36
N SER A 287 -27.62 -4.82 -2.61
CA SER A 287 -26.91 -5.08 -3.85
C SER A 287 -25.39 -4.98 -3.72
N GLN A 288 -24.74 -6.11 -3.42
CA GLN A 288 -23.30 -6.13 -3.20
C GLN A 288 -22.63 -5.63 -4.50
N PRO A 289 -21.82 -4.55 -4.46
CA PRO A 289 -21.01 -4.21 -5.62
C PRO A 289 -20.18 -5.45 -5.94
N LYS A 290 -20.22 -5.88 -7.21
CA LYS A 290 -19.54 -7.08 -7.68
C LYS A 290 -18.04 -6.88 -7.47
N LEU A 291 -17.54 -7.33 -6.31
CA LEU A 291 -16.11 -7.35 -6.01
C LEU A 291 -15.47 -8.22 -7.08
N MET A 292 -14.61 -7.62 -7.91
CA MET A 292 -14.07 -8.30 -9.09
C MET A 292 -13.25 -9.56 -8.75
N TYR A 293 -12.88 -9.73 -7.48
CA TYR A 293 -12.00 -10.81 -7.01
C TYR A 293 -12.34 -11.28 -5.58
N ALA A 294 -13.60 -11.57 -5.27
CA ALA A 294 -13.96 -12.18 -3.98
C ALA A 294 -13.97 -13.71 -4.08
N GLY A 295 -12.81 -14.34 -3.87
CA GLY A 295 -12.79 -15.69 -3.29
C GLY A 295 -13.19 -15.60 -1.81
N GLN A 296 -13.87 -16.62 -1.28
CA GLN A 296 -14.20 -16.69 0.15
C GLN A 296 -12.92 -16.56 0.99
N GLN A 297 -12.86 -15.54 1.85
CA GLN A 297 -11.75 -15.33 2.78
C GLN A 297 -12.22 -15.36 4.24
N PRO A 298 -11.44 -16.01 5.13
CA PRO A 298 -11.66 -15.93 6.57
C PRO A 298 -11.41 -14.50 7.07
N ALA A 299 -11.98 -14.16 8.23
CA ALA A 299 -11.79 -12.85 8.86
C ALA A 299 -10.29 -12.57 9.10
N GLY A 300 -9.80 -11.45 8.56
CA GLY A 300 -8.42 -11.02 8.68
C GLY A 300 -8.01 -10.70 10.12
N SER A 301 -6.77 -11.00 10.49
CA SER A 301 -6.19 -10.57 11.76
C SER A 301 -6.06 -9.04 11.81
N ALA A 302 -6.31 -8.44 12.98
CA ALA A 302 -6.13 -7.01 13.21
C ALA A 302 -4.73 -6.53 12.78
N LEU A 303 -4.60 -5.25 12.43
CA LEU A 303 -3.29 -4.65 12.22
C LEU A 303 -2.50 -4.64 13.54
N PRO A 304 -1.15 -4.72 13.48
CA PRO A 304 -0.35 -4.46 14.67
C PRO A 304 -0.63 -3.04 15.19
N GLY A 305 -0.67 -2.88 16.51
CA GLY A 305 -0.72 -1.54 17.10
C GLY A 305 0.56 -0.77 16.77
N LEU A 306 0.46 0.55 16.60
CA LEU A 306 1.65 1.38 16.40
C LEU A 306 2.51 1.33 17.67
N PRO A 307 3.81 0.99 17.55
CA PRO A 307 4.71 1.10 18.69
C PRO A 307 4.88 2.56 19.10
N PRO A 308 5.37 2.84 20.34
CA PRO A 308 5.61 4.20 20.82
C PRO A 308 6.40 5.06 19.82
N SER A 309 6.17 6.37 19.82
CA SER A 309 6.91 7.29 18.96
C SER A 309 8.35 7.44 19.45
N ASP A 310 9.28 6.76 18.79
CA ASP A 310 10.71 7.03 18.94
C ASP A 310 11.09 8.14 17.95
N SER A 311 11.22 9.37 18.46
CA SER A 311 11.47 10.60 17.67
C SER A 311 12.86 10.69 17.01
N ALA A 312 13.69 9.65 17.13
CA ALA A 312 15.05 9.67 16.64
C ALA A 312 15.11 9.19 15.17
N LEU A 313 15.11 10.13 14.21
CA LEU A 313 15.81 9.86 12.94
C LEU A 313 17.30 10.15 13.18
N PRO A 314 18.22 9.18 13.04
CA PRO A 314 19.65 9.44 13.21
C PRO A 314 20.17 10.38 12.10
N GLY A 315 21.11 11.28 12.43
CA GLY A 315 22.06 11.79 11.43
C GLY A 315 21.81 13.13 10.76
N LEU A 316 20.99 14.04 11.32
CA LEU A 316 21.00 15.45 10.88
C LEU A 316 21.52 16.33 12.02
N PRO A 317 22.53 17.19 11.79
CA PRO A 317 22.89 18.21 12.75
C PRO A 317 21.66 19.11 13.00
N ALA A 318 21.45 19.50 14.25
CA ALA A 318 20.52 20.59 14.55
C ALA A 318 20.96 21.81 13.71
N SER A 319 20.03 22.50 13.07
CA SER A 319 20.37 23.64 12.23
C SER A 319 21.06 24.71 13.07
N ASP A 320 22.31 25.03 12.72
CA ASP A 320 22.98 26.26 13.14
C ASP A 320 22.32 27.44 12.41
N LEU A 321 21.08 27.78 12.78
CA LEU A 321 20.47 29.04 12.40
C LEU A 321 20.69 30.03 13.55
N PRO A 322 21.28 31.22 13.29
CA PRO A 322 21.34 32.26 14.30
C PRO A 322 19.92 32.65 14.70
N ALA A 323 19.66 32.69 16.00
CA ALA A 323 18.42 33.22 16.54
C ALA A 323 18.19 34.63 15.97
N GLN A 324 17.03 34.85 15.34
CA GLN A 324 16.43 36.17 15.17
C GLN A 324 15.16 36.23 16.00
#